data_AF-A0A085TZS4-F1
#
_entry.id   AF-A0A085TZS4-F1
#
_cell.length_a   1.000
_cell.length_b   1.000
_cell.length_c   1.000
_cell.angle_alpha   90.00
_cell.angle_beta   90.00
_cell.angle_gamma   90.00
#
_symmetry.space_group_name_H-M   'P 1'
#
loop_
_entity.id
_entity.type
_entity.pdbx_description
1 polymer ?
#
loop_
_entity_poly.entity_id
_entity_poly.type
_entity_poly.pdbx_seq_one_letter_code
_entity_poly.pdbx_strand_id
1 'polypeptide(L)' 'MTFQPALPSPAGFGPRRPGYLRQSNLPAELGPDPRATLECFVDLGLSDAEIARYFHIEAVRLAPLTATLRGPAS' A
#
# COMPACT_ATOMS: atom_id res chain seq x y z
N MET A 1 18.12 -9.59 -33.19
CA MET A 1 17.59 -10.29 -32.01
C MET A 1 17.58 -9.30 -30.86
N THR A 2 16.41 -8.77 -30.47
CA THR A 2 16.28 -7.70 -29.47
C THR A 2 16.34 -8.28 -28.06
N PHE A 3 17.30 -7.85 -27.25
CA PHE A 3 17.30 -8.06 -25.80
C PHE A 3 16.23 -7.16 -25.19
N GLN A 4 15.16 -7.76 -24.67
CA GLN A 4 14.28 -7.07 -23.73
C GLN A 4 14.98 -7.08 -22.36
N PRO A 5 15.23 -5.92 -21.72
CA PRO A 5 15.65 -5.92 -20.32
C PRO A 5 14.46 -6.40 -19.49
N ALA A 6 14.64 -7.52 -18.79
CA ALA A 6 13.70 -7.97 -17.78
C ALA A 6 13.52 -6.84 -16.76
N LEU A 7 12.29 -6.33 -16.65
CA LEU A 7 11.90 -5.41 -15.59
C LEU A 7 12.34 -6.01 -14.25
N PRO A 8 12.97 -5.24 -13.36
CA PRO A 8 13.28 -5.73 -12.03
C PRO A 8 11.97 -6.10 -11.34
N SER A 9 11.80 -7.39 -11.00
CA SER A 9 10.78 -7.80 -10.05
C SER A 9 10.95 -6.97 -8.79
N PRO A 10 9.88 -6.35 -8.23
CA PRO A 10 9.95 -5.68 -6.95
C PRO A 10 10.08 -6.72 -5.82
N ALA A 11 11.24 -7.36 -5.74
CA ALA A 11 11.64 -8.18 -4.62
C ALA A 11 12.10 -7.24 -3.51
N GLY A 12 11.20 -6.92 -2.58
CA GLY A 12 11.57 -6.10 -1.43
C GLY A 12 10.41 -5.60 -0.57
N PHE A 13 9.24 -6.25 -0.56
CA PHE A 13 8.26 -5.98 0.47
C PHE A 13 8.72 -6.66 1.76
N GLY A 14 8.98 -5.85 2.80
CA GLY A 14 9.62 -6.23 4.05
C GLY A 14 8.90 -7.32 4.87
N PRO A 15 9.34 -7.58 6.12
CA PRO A 15 8.75 -8.62 6.95
C PRO A 15 7.24 -8.38 7.08
N ARG A 16 6.47 -9.37 6.60
CA ARG A 16 5.00 -9.33 6.55
C ARG A 16 4.43 -8.98 7.92
N ARG A 17 3.94 -7.74 8.06
CA ARG A 17 3.24 -7.32 9.28
C ARG A 17 1.92 -8.09 9.41
N PRO A 18 1.62 -8.69 10.57
CA PRO A 18 0.38 -9.44 10.76
C PRO A 18 -0.78 -8.48 10.99
N GLY A 19 -1.32 -7.97 9.89
CA GLY A 19 -2.60 -7.29 9.78
C GLY A 19 -3.23 -7.70 8.45
N TYR A 20 -4.18 -8.63 8.47
CA TYR A 20 -4.84 -9.10 7.25
C TYR A 20 -5.94 -8.12 6.85
N LEU A 21 -5.58 -7.14 6.01
CA LEU A 21 -6.58 -6.33 5.30
C LEU A 21 -7.24 -7.21 4.23
N ARG A 22 -8.55 -7.43 4.37
CA ARG A 22 -9.34 -8.16 3.39
C ARG A 22 -9.42 -7.31 2.11
N GLN A 23 -8.96 -7.88 0.99
CA GLN A 23 -8.87 -7.20 -0.31
C GLN A 23 -10.21 -6.58 -0.77
N SER A 24 -11.33 -7.17 -0.33
CA SER A 24 -12.69 -6.69 -0.60
C SER A 24 -13.04 -5.32 -0.02
N ASN A 25 -12.29 -4.86 1.01
CA ASN A 25 -12.52 -3.57 1.67
C ASN A 25 -11.56 -2.48 1.19
N LEU A 26 -10.70 -2.80 0.22
CA LEU A 26 -9.71 -1.86 -0.28
C LEU A 26 -10.28 -1.08 -1.48
N PRO A 27 -10.04 0.25 -1.54
CA PRO A 27 -10.42 1.05 -2.69
C PRO A 27 -9.76 0.50 -3.96
N ALA A 28 -10.55 0.30 -5.02
CA ALA A 28 -10.06 -0.16 -6.32
C ALA A 28 -9.12 0.87 -6.98
N GLU A 29 -9.23 2.13 -6.55
CA GLU A 29 -8.41 3.27 -6.95
C GLU A 29 -6.92 3.09 -6.57
N LEU A 30 -6.60 2.20 -5.64
CA LEU A 30 -5.23 1.87 -5.24
C LEU A 30 -4.53 0.90 -6.22
N GLY A 31 -5.23 0.45 -7.26
CA GLY A 31 -4.68 -0.35 -8.35
C GLY A 31 -4.89 -1.86 -8.19
N PRO A 32 -4.20 -2.68 -9.00
CA PRO A 32 -4.42 -4.12 -9.09
C PRO A 32 -4.03 -4.88 -7.82
N ASP A 33 -3.14 -4.31 -7.01
CA ASP A 33 -2.70 -4.87 -5.74
C ASP A 33 -2.75 -3.81 -4.62
N PRO A 34 -3.97 -3.44 -4.18
CA PRO A 34 -4.19 -2.25 -3.36
C PRO A 34 -3.50 -2.32 -2.00
N ARG A 35 -3.26 -3.54 -1.51
CA ARG A 35 -2.53 -3.80 -0.27
C ARG A 35 -1.04 -3.48 -0.42
N ALA A 36 -0.39 -4.03 -1.44
CA ALA A 36 1.04 -3.81 -1.69
C ALA A 36 1.31 -2.32 -1.95
N THR A 37 0.41 -1.66 -2.68
CA THR A 37 0.42 -0.21 -2.83
C THR A 37 0.42 0.46 -1.46
N LEU A 38 -0.61 0.30 -0.64
CA LEU A 38 -0.70 0.95 0.68
C LEU A 38 0.48 0.65 1.60
N GLU A 39 0.96 -0.59 1.64
CA GLU A 39 2.14 -1.00 2.41
C GLU A 39 3.37 -0.18 1.97
N CYS A 40 3.61 -0.07 0.66
CA CYS A 40 4.69 0.75 0.11
C CYS A 40 4.59 2.22 0.55
N PHE A 41 3.40 2.82 0.43
CA PHE A 41 3.20 4.21 0.83
C PHE A 41 3.40 4.43 2.34
N VAL A 42 2.95 3.48 3.17
CA VAL A 42 3.15 3.51 4.62
C VAL A 42 4.63 3.34 4.98
N ASP A 43 5.35 2.44 4.33
CA ASP A 43 6.79 2.23 4.54
C ASP A 43 7.64 3.42 4.08
N LEU A 44 7.18 4.16 3.07
CA LEU A 44 7.78 5.44 2.66
C LEU A 44 7.54 6.58 3.68
N GLY A 45 6.75 6.34 4.73
CA GLY A 45 6.45 7.31 5.77
C GLY A 45 5.40 8.34 5.38
N LEU A 46 4.63 8.08 4.31
CA LEU A 46 3.58 9.00 3.87
C LEU A 46 2.40 9.00 4.84
N SER A 47 1.87 10.19 5.08
CA SER A 47 0.69 10.42 5.89
C SER A 47 -0.58 10.02 5.14
N ASP A 48 -1.63 9.68 5.87
CA ASP A 48 -2.89 9.22 5.26
C ASP A 48 -3.51 10.28 4.34
N ALA A 49 -3.31 11.56 4.65
CA ALA A 49 -3.72 12.70 3.84
C ALA A 49 -2.95 12.81 2.50
N GLU A 50 -1.67 12.43 2.49
CA GLU A 50 -0.84 12.46 1.28
C GLU A 50 -1.22 11.32 0.35
N ILE A 51 -1.43 10.12 0.91
CA ILE A 51 -1.92 8.95 0.18
C ILE A 51 -3.31 9.22 -0.39
N ALA A 52 -4.22 9.77 0.43
CA ALA A 52 -5.56 10.20 0.03
C ALA A 52 -5.52 11.15 -1.17
N ARG A 53 -4.65 12.16 -1.11
CA ARG A 53 -4.49 13.15 -2.18
C ARG A 53 -3.91 12.54 -3.46
N TYR A 54 -2.99 11.59 -3.34
CA TYR A 54 -2.38 10.90 -4.48
C TYR A 54 -3.39 10.03 -5.24
N PHE A 55 -4.22 9.28 -4.52
CA PHE A 55 -5.21 8.38 -5.11
C PHE A 55 -6.60 9.01 -5.29
N HIS A 56 -6.77 10.28 -4.90
CA HIS A 56 -8.05 10.99 -4.90
C HIS A 56 -9.15 10.27 -4.10
N ILE A 57 -8.79 9.70 -2.94
CA ILE A 57 -9.69 8.96 -2.04
C ILE A 57 -9.84 9.74 -0.74
N GLU A 58 -10.98 9.63 -0.06
CA GLU A 58 -11.14 10.21 1.28
C GLU A 58 -10.19 9.57 2.30
N ALA A 59 -9.46 10.42 3.04
CA ALA A 59 -8.52 9.99 4.09
C ALA A 59 -9.20 9.16 5.20
N VAL A 60 -10.49 9.39 5.46
CA VAL A 60 -11.30 8.62 6.44
C VAL A 60 -11.36 7.13 6.05
N ARG A 61 -11.37 6.81 4.75
CA ARG A 61 -11.37 5.42 4.27
C ARG A 61 -9.99 4.76 4.39
N LEU A 62 -8.92 5.57 4.39
CA LEU A 62 -7.53 5.11 4.48
C LEU A 62 -7.06 4.92 5.93
N ALA A 63 -7.50 5.77 6.85
CA ALA A 63 -7.11 5.76 8.26
C ALA A 63 -7.18 4.37 8.94
N PRO A 64 -8.27 3.58 8.84
CA PRO A 64 -8.31 2.25 9.45
C PRO A 64 -7.37 1.24 8.76
N LEU A 65 -7.13 1.43 7.45
CA LEU A 65 -6.25 0.56 6.66
C LEU A 65 -4.79 0.80 7.02
N THR A 66 -4.35 2.06 7.02
CA THR A 66 -2.98 2.44 7.36
C THR A 66 -2.69 2.21 8.85
N ALA A 67 -3.66 2.38 9.75
CA ALA A 67 -3.53 2.01 11.16
C ALA A 67 -3.23 0.51 11.34
N THR A 68 -3.91 -0.36 10.59
CA THR A 68 -3.66 -1.81 10.60
C THR A 68 -2.25 -2.14 10.12
N LEU A 69 -1.75 -1.42 9.11
CA LEU A 69 -0.40 -1.62 8.54
C LEU A 69 0.72 -1.04 9.39
N ARG A 70 0.49 0.10 10.05
CA ARG A 70 1.45 0.70 10.99
C ARG A 70 1.60 -0.11 12.27
N GLY A 71 0.64 -0.99 12.57
CA GLY A 71 0.61 -1.81 13.77
C GLY A 71 0.28 -0.99 15.03
N PRO A 72 -0.05 -1.64 16.15
CA PRO A 72 -0.17 -0.93 17.42
C PRO A 72 1.20 -0.36 17.77
N ALA A 73 1.27 0.96 17.99
CA ALA A 73 2.40 1.56 18.68
C ALA A 73 2.54 0.82 20.02
N SER A 74 3.55 -0.04 20.11
CA SER A 74 3.93 -0.73 21.35
C SER A 74 4.80 0.18 22.18
#